data_AF-A0A9E4SSV6-F1
#
_entry.id   AF-A0A9E4SSV6-F1
#
_cell.length_a   1.000
_cell.length_b   1.000
_cell.length_c   1.000
_cell.angle_alpha   90.00
_cell.angle_beta   90.00
_cell.angle_gamma   90.00
#
_symmetry.space_group_name_H-M   'P 1'
#
loop_
_entity.id
_entity.type
_entity.pdbx_description
1 polymer ?
#
loop_
_entity_poly.entity_id
_entity_poly.type
_entity_poly.pdbx_seq_one_letter_code
_entity_poly.pdbx_strand_id
1 'polypeptide(L)'
;RYDFKKNSLMTNGHGGHQHFNASAEPARYLVLRYGNPFFGAPGKPKVRPPHEDTGQIDFEDEDPRIRALFEEECAKRGVKSEMAPA
;
A
#
# COMPACT_ATOMS: atom_id res chain seq x y z
N ARG A 1 -12.68 0.28 5.34
CA ARG A 1 -12.01 1.59 5.22
C ARG A 1 -11.55 2.03 6.60
N TYR A 2 -10.29 2.41 6.76
CA TYR A 2 -9.75 2.98 7.99
C TYR A 2 -9.10 4.33 7.67
N ASP A 3 -9.25 5.32 8.55
CA ASP A 3 -8.68 6.67 8.38
C ASP A 3 -7.42 6.82 9.23
N PHE A 4 -6.29 6.36 8.70
CA PHE A 4 -5.00 6.45 9.38
C PHE A 4 -4.50 7.89 9.41
N LYS A 5 -4.01 8.33 10.58
CA LYS A 5 -3.40 9.64 10.78
C LYS A 5 -1.91 9.52 11.05
N LYS A 6 -1.22 10.65 11.07
CA LYS A 6 0.18 10.70 11.51
C LYS A 6 0.31 10.01 12.87
N ASN A 7 1.33 9.15 13.01
CA ASN A 7 1.59 8.31 14.19
C ASN A 7 0.60 7.16 14.43
N SER A 8 -0.33 6.87 13.51
CA SER A 8 -1.11 5.63 13.58
C SER A 8 -0.20 4.42 13.38
N LEU A 9 -0.41 3.37 14.19
CA LEU A 9 0.20 2.07 14.04
C LEU A 9 -0.88 1.05 13.66
N MET A 10 -0.59 0.25 12.63
CA MET A 10 -1.47 -0.82 12.18
C MET A 10 -0.68 -2.12 12.11
N THR A 11 -1.24 -3.18 12.68
CA THR A 11 -0.83 -4.55 12.39
C THR A 11 -1.88 -5.15 11.47
N ASN A 12 -1.46 -5.61 10.29
CA ASN A 12 -2.37 -6.25 9.35
C ASN A 12 -2.75 -7.66 9.85
N GLY A 13 -4.04 -8.00 9.72
CA GLY A 13 -4.52 -9.36 9.90
C GLY A 13 -4.26 -10.22 8.65
N HIS A 14 -4.88 -11.39 8.60
CA HIS A 14 -4.88 -12.22 7.39
C HIS A 14 -5.76 -11.57 6.32
N GLY A 15 -5.16 -11.14 5.21
CA GLY A 15 -5.86 -10.52 4.08
C GLY A 15 -5.02 -9.50 3.30
N GLY A 16 -5.39 -9.27 2.04
CA GLY A 16 -4.81 -8.20 1.22
C GLY A 16 -5.25 -6.81 1.69
N HIS A 17 -4.40 -5.82 1.47
CA HIS A 17 -4.70 -4.42 1.73
C HIS A 17 -3.91 -3.52 0.77
N GLN A 18 -4.47 -2.37 0.43
CA GLN A 18 -3.82 -1.33 -0.36
C GLN A 18 -3.75 -0.03 0.47
N HIS A 19 -2.73 0.78 0.20
CA HIS A 19 -2.51 2.06 0.88
C HIS A 19 -2.79 3.20 -0.09
N PHE A 20 -3.66 4.13 0.33
CA PHE A 20 -3.98 5.33 -0.44
C PHE A 20 -3.70 6.57 0.41
N ASN A 21 -3.07 7.58 -0.19
CA ASN A 21 -2.83 8.87 0.45
C ASN A 21 -3.67 9.96 -0.23
N ALA A 22 -4.72 10.42 0.44
CA ALA A 22 -5.59 11.51 -0.03
C ALA A 22 -5.23 12.87 0.60
N SER A 23 -4.05 13.00 1.21
CA SER A 23 -3.57 14.24 1.81
C SER A 23 -2.79 15.09 0.81
N ALA A 24 -2.87 16.42 0.95
CA ALA A 24 -1.96 17.35 0.26
C ALA A 24 -0.54 17.29 0.83
N GLU A 25 -0.38 16.79 2.05
CA GLU A 25 0.93 16.64 2.69
C GLU A 25 1.58 15.30 2.29
N PRO A 26 2.89 15.29 1.96
CA PRO A 26 3.63 14.06 1.72
C PRO A 26 3.55 13.11 2.92
N ALA A 27 3.14 11.87 2.67
CA ALA A 27 3.11 10.81 3.68
C ALA A 27 4.35 9.92 3.57
N ARG A 28 4.84 9.44 4.72
CA ARG A 28 5.84 8.38 4.82
C ARG A 28 5.34 7.33 5.79
N TYR A 29 5.41 6.07 5.39
CA TYR A 29 5.12 4.94 6.26
C TYR A 29 6.37 4.09 6.46
N LEU A 30 6.49 3.51 7.64
CA LEU A 30 7.55 2.56 7.98
C LEU A 30 6.91 1.21 8.23
N VAL A 31 7.34 0.19 7.48
CA VAL A 31 6.89 -1.18 7.69
C VAL A 31 7.92 -1.90 8.55
N LEU A 32 7.50 -2.35 9.73
CA LEU A 32 8.30 -3.24 10.56
C LEU A 32 7.90 -4.68 10.25
N ARG A 33 8.86 -5.50 9.81
CA ARG A 33 8.65 -6.93 9.56
C ARG A 33 9.61 -7.73 10.43
N TYR A 34 9.10 -8.78 11.06
CA TYR A 34 9.94 -9.75 11.76
C TYR A 34 10.59 -10.67 10.73
N GLY A 35 11.91 -10.53 10.54
CA GLY A 35 12.66 -11.19 9.47
C GLY A 35 12.54 -10.46 8.13
N ASN A 36 13.61 -10.49 7.33
CA ASN A 36 13.60 -9.95 5.96
C ASN A 36 13.65 -11.10 4.95
N PRO A 37 12.61 -11.33 4.14
CA PRO A 37 12.61 -12.42 3.15
C PRO A 37 13.68 -12.26 2.07
N PHE A 38 14.24 -11.05 1.89
CA PHE A 38 15.34 -10.78 0.97
C PHE A 38 16.73 -11.07 1.56
N PHE A 39 16.84 -11.19 2.88
CA PHE A 39 18.07 -11.62 3.56
C PHE A 39 17.80 -12.98 4.19
N GLY A 40 18.11 -14.04 3.44
CA GLY A 40 18.22 -15.37 4.03
C GLY A 40 19.27 -15.37 5.14
N ALA A 41 19.21 -16.38 6.02
CA ALA A 41 20.32 -16.65 6.93
C ALA A 41 21.65 -16.74 6.16
N PRO A 42 22.81 -16.40 6.77
CA PRO A 42 24.10 -16.47 6.10
C PRO A 42 24.29 -17.81 5.36
N GLY A 43 24.52 -17.77 4.06
CA GLY A 43 24.68 -18.97 3.22
C GLY A 43 23.38 -19.59 2.66
N LYS A 44 22.21 -18.98 2.87
CA LYS A 44 20.95 -19.37 2.21
C LYS A 44 20.63 -18.41 1.05
N PRO A 45 20.19 -18.91 -0.12
CA PRO A 45 19.76 -18.06 -1.22
C PRO A 45 18.60 -17.14 -0.79
N LYS A 46 18.49 -15.98 -1.43
CA LYS A 46 17.37 -15.04 -1.22
C LYS A 46 16.06 -15.81 -1.40
N VAL A 47 15.16 -15.70 -0.43
CA VAL A 47 13.97 -16.57 -0.34
C VAL A 47 12.89 -16.16 -1.35
N ARG A 48 12.97 -14.96 -1.94
CA ARG A 48 12.05 -14.49 -2.97
C ARG A 48 12.77 -14.06 -4.25
N PRO A 49 12.42 -14.64 -5.42
CA PRO A 49 12.76 -14.10 -6.72
C PRO A 49 12.19 -12.67 -6.88
N PRO A 50 12.83 -11.78 -7.65
CA PRO A 50 12.34 -10.42 -7.90
C PRO A 50 10.97 -10.32 -8.61
N HIS A 51 10.46 -11.42 -9.16
CA HIS A 51 9.29 -11.47 -10.04
C HIS A 51 8.20 -12.42 -9.54
N GLU A 52 8.15 -12.68 -8.23
CA GLU A 52 7.09 -13.48 -7.64
C GLU A 52 5.98 -12.59 -7.09
N ASP A 53 4.73 -13.05 -7.25
CA ASP A 53 3.50 -12.40 -6.81
C ASP A 53 3.65 -11.89 -5.36
N THR A 54 3.65 -10.55 -5.22
CA THR A 54 3.85 -9.90 -3.92
C THR A 54 2.63 -10.03 -3.02
N GLY A 55 1.51 -10.54 -3.57
CA GLY A 55 0.19 -10.46 -2.94
C GLY A 55 -0.36 -9.04 -2.91
N GLN A 56 0.24 -8.11 -3.67
CA GLN A 56 -0.33 -6.80 -3.93
C GLN A 56 -1.25 -6.89 -5.14
N ILE A 57 -2.34 -6.13 -5.09
CA ILE A 57 -3.27 -6.00 -6.20
C ILE A 57 -2.77 -4.83 -7.04
N ASP A 58 -2.44 -5.08 -8.30
CA ASP A 58 -2.10 -4.06 -9.28
C ASP A 58 -3.31 -3.13 -9.50
N PHE A 59 -3.05 -1.86 -9.84
CA PHE A 59 -4.14 -0.87 -9.95
C PHE A 59 -5.11 -1.20 -11.08
N GLU A 60 -4.65 -1.90 -12.11
CA GLU A 60 -5.45 -2.38 -13.24
C GLU A 60 -6.43 -3.50 -12.84
N ASP A 61 -6.08 -4.27 -11.81
CA ASP A 61 -6.87 -5.40 -11.30
C ASP A 61 -7.73 -5.02 -10.08
N GLU A 62 -7.66 -3.77 -9.62
CA GLU A 62 -8.44 -3.30 -8.48
C GLU A 62 -9.93 -3.16 -8.81
N ASP A 63 -10.81 -3.38 -7.83
CA ASP A 63 -12.23 -3.11 -8.01
C ASP A 63 -12.42 -1.61 -8.31
N PRO A 64 -13.07 -1.21 -9.42
CA PRO A 64 -13.19 0.20 -9.82
C PRO A 64 -13.81 1.11 -8.74
N ARG A 65 -14.55 0.53 -7.78
CA ARG A 65 -15.11 1.26 -6.64
C ARG A 65 -14.03 1.81 -5.71
N ILE A 66 -12.87 1.18 -5.63
CA ILE A 66 -11.73 1.63 -4.80
C ILE A 66 -11.18 2.95 -5.35
N ARG A 67 -10.96 3.01 -6.67
CA ARG A 67 -10.53 4.23 -7.34
C ARG A 67 -11.52 5.37 -7.19
N ALA A 68 -12.81 5.10 -7.42
CA ALA A 68 -13.87 6.10 -7.24
C ALA A 68 -13.90 6.64 -5.80
N LEU A 69 -13.75 5.76 -4.81
CA LEU A 69 -13.66 6.15 -3.40
C LEU A 69 -12.44 7.04 -3.12
N PHE A 70 -11.28 6.71 -3.69
CA PHE A 70 -10.07 7.50 -3.53
C PHE A 70 -10.24 8.91 -4.12
N GLU A 71 -10.77 9.00 -5.34
CA GLU A 71 -11.00 10.28 -6.03
C GLU A 71 -12.02 11.15 -5.28
N GLU A 72 -13.09 10.55 -4.74
CA GLU A 72 -14.06 11.25 -3.88
C GLU A 72 -13.39 11.83 -2.62
N GLU A 73 -12.49 11.06 -1.98
CA GLU A 73 -11.77 11.52 -0.78
C GLU A 73 -10.76 12.61 -1.08
N CYS A 74 -10.08 12.56 -2.23
CA CYS A 74 -9.25 13.62 -2.75
C CYS A 74 -10.06 14.90 -2.98
N ALA A 75 -11.20 14.80 -3.67
CA ALA A 75 -12.09 15.94 -3.95
C ALA A 75 -12.59 16.62 -2.68
N LYS A 76 -13.01 15.85 -1.66
CA LYS A 76 -13.40 16.38 -0.34
C LYS A 76 -12.31 17.21 0.35
N ARG A 77 -11.04 16.93 0.06
CA ARG A 77 -9.86 17.60 0.65
C ARG A 77 -9.26 18.66 -0.27
N GLY A 78 -9.84 18.89 -1.46
CA GLY A 78 -9.29 19.79 -2.46
C GLY A 78 -7.96 19.31 -3.05
N VAL A 79 -7.70 18.01 -2.99
CA VAL A 79 -6.49 17.36 -3.53
C VAL A 79 -6.82 16.77 -4.89
N LYS A 80 -5.90 16.88 -5.84
CA LYS A 80 -6.02 16.20 -7.14
C LYS A 80 -5.34 14.83 -7.05
N SER A 81 -6.01 13.78 -7.53
CA SER A 81 -5.39 12.46 -7.68
C SER A 81 -4.24 12.53 -8.69
N GLU A 82 -3.09 11.95 -8.32
CA GLU A 82 -1.92 11.80 -9.19
C GLU A 82 -1.84 10.42 -9.85
N MET A 83 -2.86 9.56 -9.66
CA MET A 83 -2.92 8.26 -10.33
C MET A 83 -3.04 8.44 -11.84
N ALA A 84 -2.41 7.55 -12.61
CA ALA A 84 -2.57 7.50 -14.06
C ALA A 84 -4.06 7.31 -14.43
N PRO A 85 -4.55 7.85 -15.55
CA PRO A 85 -5.93 7.63 -16.00
C PRO A 85 -6.26 6.14 -16.07
N ALA A 86 -7.52 5.80 -15.78
CA ALA A 86 -8.04 4.44 -15.88
C ALA A 86 -8.15 3.99 -17.35
#